data_AF-A0A7S0GKS3-F1
#
_entry.id   AF-A0A7S0GKS3-F1
#
_cell.length_a   1.000
_cell.length_b   1.000
_cell.length_c   1.000
_cell.angle_alpha   90.00
_cell.angle_beta   90.00
_cell.angle_gamma   90.00
#
_symmetry.space_group_name_H-M   'P 1'
#
loop_
_entity.id
_entity.type
_entity.pdbx_description
1 polymer ?
#
loop_
_entity_poly.entity_id
_entity_poly.type
_entity_poly.pdbx_seq_one_letter_code
_entity_poly.pdbx_strand_id
1 'polypeptide(L)'
;ALKERENVINKDSLLRVSMFDATKMIVEGCRGGASLNPIAKRDSFFKRNDAYFTDYSLMGLNVHQNYLKVIISQFQESKRSGDMDAESNILHRMHEATQSMSDYALVEHSLRGEQNWQLLPLCAMLTIKAGHHVAGDNGGFLPGYPEFAGWLGKNSSRGRKMRIQQELRHHINYRSSADSLELRLRYFPALRQKFLSLMMDEAGPHTSDTISLMDEYGLDRDDLFENMDEFLLDPKAIKFTNLDSKRKAAFTREYNKGIHKSQALVIEQGGGKSAPNKKKKSVSTEELDVVNDDVGEDNDEDDDDDDKVNEKMVKEMFKKKSKRVVKPKGKKEKRSNGKKKQGSVRQK
;
A
#
# COMPACT_ATOMS: atom_id res chain seq x y z
N ALA A 1 -37.33 -12.23 -32.83
CA ALA A 1 -36.22 -13.20 -32.89
C ALA A 1 -34.82 -12.55 -32.95
N LEU A 2 -34.36 -11.99 -34.09
CA LEU A 2 -33.00 -11.42 -34.19
C LEU A 2 -32.79 -10.14 -33.36
N LYS A 3 -33.73 -9.19 -33.41
CA LYS A 3 -33.69 -7.97 -32.57
C LYS A 3 -33.79 -8.26 -31.07
N GLU A 4 -34.53 -9.32 -30.69
CA GLU A 4 -34.61 -9.76 -29.30
C GLU A 4 -33.30 -10.42 -28.86
N ARG A 5 -32.67 -11.23 -29.72
CA ARG A 5 -31.33 -11.78 -29.46
C ARG A 5 -30.26 -10.68 -29.38
N GLU A 6 -30.35 -9.65 -30.22
CA GLU A 6 -29.46 -8.48 -30.18
C GLU A 6 -29.66 -7.67 -28.89
N ASN A 7 -30.90 -7.49 -28.44
CA ASN A 7 -31.21 -6.85 -27.15
C ASN A 7 -30.76 -7.70 -25.95
N VAL A 8 -30.82 -9.03 -26.04
CA VAL A 8 -30.29 -9.94 -25.01
C VAL A 8 -28.76 -9.90 -24.96
N ILE A 9 -28.09 -9.91 -26.12
CA ILE A 9 -26.63 -9.77 -26.22
C ILE A 9 -26.17 -8.39 -25.70
N ASN A 10 -26.94 -7.32 -25.92
CA ASN A 10 -26.65 -5.99 -25.39
C ASN A 10 -26.82 -5.87 -23.86
N LYS A 11 -27.75 -6.64 -23.26
CA LYS A 11 -27.84 -6.70 -21.79
C LYS A 11 -26.66 -7.46 -21.19
N ASP A 12 -26.26 -8.53 -21.85
CA ASP A 12 -25.17 -9.40 -21.42
C ASP A 12 -23.78 -8.76 -21.65
N SER A 13 -23.65 -7.85 -22.61
CA SER A 13 -22.45 -7.03 -22.78
C SER A 13 -22.29 -6.03 -21.64
N LEU A 14 -23.39 -5.48 -21.10
CA LEU A 14 -23.40 -4.56 -19.95
C LEU A 14 -23.03 -5.29 -18.63
N LEU A 15 -23.45 -6.54 -18.49
CA LEU A 15 -23.05 -7.45 -17.40
C LEU A 15 -21.58 -7.88 -17.45
N ARG A 16 -20.95 -7.82 -18.63
CA ARG A 16 -19.52 -8.09 -18.83
C ARG A 16 -18.64 -6.84 -18.82
N VAL A 17 -19.22 -5.67 -18.54
CA VAL A 17 -18.44 -4.43 -18.43
C VAL A 17 -17.54 -4.54 -17.22
N SER A 18 -16.23 -4.56 -17.47
CA SER A 18 -15.23 -4.44 -16.42
C SER A 18 -15.39 -3.09 -15.73
N MET A 19 -15.06 -3.00 -14.44
CA MET A 19 -14.97 -1.74 -13.70
C MET A 19 -14.22 -0.65 -14.46
N PHE A 20 -13.13 -1.02 -15.15
CA PHE A 20 -12.33 -0.07 -15.91
C PHE A 20 -13.10 0.45 -17.14
N ASP A 21 -13.83 -0.41 -17.84
CA ASP A 21 -14.66 0.00 -18.98
C ASP A 21 -15.83 0.90 -18.53
N ALA A 22 -16.42 0.60 -17.38
CA ALA A 22 -17.42 1.45 -16.74
C ALA A 22 -16.83 2.82 -16.34
N THR A 23 -15.65 2.83 -15.74
CA THR A 23 -14.92 4.08 -15.40
C THR A 23 -14.68 4.91 -16.66
N LYS A 24 -14.22 4.27 -17.74
CA LYS A 24 -14.00 4.92 -19.02
C LYS A 24 -15.29 5.52 -19.58
N MET A 25 -16.40 4.78 -19.54
CA MET A 25 -17.70 5.26 -20.00
C MET A 25 -18.18 6.48 -19.24
N ILE A 26 -17.94 6.54 -17.92
CA ILE A 26 -18.32 7.67 -17.07
C ILE A 26 -17.46 8.90 -17.40
N VAL A 27 -16.13 8.73 -17.44
CA VAL A 27 -15.16 9.83 -17.57
C VAL A 27 -15.08 10.39 -19.00
N GLU A 28 -15.25 9.56 -20.03
CA GLU A 28 -15.29 10.02 -21.43
C GLU A 28 -16.61 10.72 -21.79
N GLY A 29 -17.65 10.54 -20.97
CA GLY A 29 -18.94 11.18 -21.18
C GLY A 29 -19.61 10.79 -22.50
N CYS A 30 -20.49 11.67 -23.00
CA CYS A 30 -21.21 11.44 -24.25
C CYS A 30 -20.38 11.95 -25.44
N ARG A 31 -19.85 11.04 -26.27
CA ARG A 31 -19.10 11.40 -27.48
C ARG A 31 -20.01 12.12 -28.47
N GLY A 32 -19.62 13.32 -28.93
CA GLY A 32 -20.41 14.14 -29.85
C GLY A 32 -21.66 14.77 -29.24
N GLY A 33 -21.69 14.97 -27.91
CA GLY A 33 -22.84 15.49 -27.16
C GLY A 33 -23.47 16.76 -27.76
N ALA A 34 -22.71 17.66 -28.36
CA ALA A 34 -23.25 18.87 -28.99
C ALA A 34 -24.26 18.58 -30.13
N SER A 35 -24.06 17.51 -30.91
CA SER A 35 -24.87 17.20 -32.11
C SER A 35 -25.90 16.09 -31.92
N LEU A 36 -25.97 15.48 -30.74
CA LEU A 36 -26.87 14.35 -30.45
C LEU A 36 -28.30 14.79 -30.11
N ASN A 37 -29.27 13.98 -30.56
CA ASN A 37 -30.68 14.11 -30.20
C ASN A 37 -30.88 14.06 -28.66
N PRO A 38 -31.87 14.79 -28.10
CA PRO A 38 -32.15 14.78 -26.67
C PRO A 38 -32.38 13.38 -26.08
N ILE A 39 -33.03 12.49 -26.86
CA ILE A 39 -33.27 11.10 -26.47
C ILE A 39 -31.95 10.34 -26.30
N ALA A 40 -31.00 10.51 -27.22
CA ALA A 40 -29.70 9.86 -27.16
C ALA A 40 -28.83 10.37 -26.00
N LYS A 41 -28.93 11.66 -25.66
CA LYS A 41 -28.29 12.24 -24.47
C LYS A 41 -28.80 11.59 -23.19
N ARG A 42 -30.12 11.44 -23.08
CA ARG A 42 -30.78 10.79 -21.95
C ARG A 42 -30.37 9.32 -21.83
N ASP A 43 -30.36 8.59 -22.94
CA ASP A 43 -29.98 7.17 -22.94
C ASP A 43 -28.49 7.00 -22.59
N SER A 44 -27.61 7.91 -23.03
CA SER A 44 -26.20 7.95 -22.61
C SER A 44 -26.03 8.25 -21.12
N PHE A 45 -26.89 9.12 -20.55
CA PHE A 45 -26.91 9.38 -19.12
C PHE A 45 -27.28 8.11 -18.33
N PHE A 46 -28.37 7.44 -18.70
CA PHE A 46 -28.77 6.20 -18.01
C PHE A 46 -27.73 5.09 -18.13
N LYS A 47 -27.10 4.92 -19.30
CA LYS A 47 -26.00 3.97 -19.45
C LYS A 47 -24.82 4.25 -18.52
N ARG A 48 -24.43 5.52 -18.36
CA ARG A 48 -23.37 5.92 -17.42
C ARG A 48 -23.78 5.73 -15.97
N ASN A 49 -25.06 5.94 -15.67
CA ASN A 49 -25.62 5.66 -14.35
C ASN A 49 -25.56 4.17 -14.02
N ASP A 50 -25.99 3.31 -14.93
CA ASP A 50 -25.91 1.85 -14.76
C ASP A 50 -24.45 1.38 -14.68
N ALA A 51 -23.54 2.01 -15.42
CA ALA A 51 -22.11 1.75 -15.34
C ALA A 51 -21.54 2.03 -13.94
N TYR A 52 -22.08 2.99 -13.18
CA TYR A 52 -21.64 3.21 -11.80
C TYR A 52 -21.92 2.00 -10.90
N PHE A 53 -23.06 1.35 -11.13
CA PHE A 53 -23.51 0.20 -10.34
C PHE A 53 -22.80 -1.11 -10.69
N THR A 54 -21.90 -1.15 -11.68
CA THR A 54 -21.06 -2.34 -11.91
C THR A 54 -20.18 -2.63 -10.69
N ASP A 55 -19.69 -1.57 -10.03
CA ASP A 55 -19.04 -1.64 -8.73
C ASP A 55 -19.21 -0.31 -7.99
N TYR A 56 -20.33 -0.18 -7.29
CA TYR A 56 -20.66 1.04 -6.55
C TYR A 56 -19.67 1.37 -5.43
N SER A 57 -18.87 0.38 -4.99
CA SER A 57 -17.98 0.51 -3.85
C SER A 57 -16.67 1.21 -4.23
N LEU A 58 -16.19 0.97 -5.46
CA LEU A 58 -14.89 1.43 -5.94
C LEU A 58 -15.01 2.41 -7.11
N MET A 59 -16.18 2.54 -7.76
CA MET A 59 -16.33 3.40 -8.94
C MET A 59 -15.98 4.87 -8.66
N GLY A 60 -16.42 5.43 -7.54
CA GLY A 60 -16.11 6.83 -7.19
C GLY A 60 -14.61 7.08 -7.11
N LEU A 61 -13.86 6.15 -6.51
CA LEU A 61 -12.41 6.23 -6.42
C LEU A 61 -11.72 6.10 -7.79
N ASN A 62 -12.20 5.20 -8.65
CA ASN A 62 -11.65 5.04 -10.00
C ASN A 62 -11.93 6.25 -10.88
N VAL A 63 -13.13 6.83 -10.78
CA VAL A 63 -13.46 8.07 -11.49
C VAL A 63 -12.59 9.21 -10.97
N HIS A 64 -12.44 9.35 -9.65
CA HIS A 64 -11.55 10.34 -9.03
C HIS A 64 -10.08 10.20 -9.49
N GLN A 65 -9.58 8.98 -9.67
CA GLN A 65 -8.20 8.76 -10.14
C GLN A 65 -8.00 9.19 -11.61
N ASN A 66 -9.04 9.09 -12.45
CA ASN A 66 -8.90 9.21 -13.91
C ASN A 66 -9.51 10.48 -14.51
N TYR A 67 -10.43 11.18 -13.83
CA TYR A 67 -11.11 12.36 -14.40
C TYR A 67 -10.15 13.49 -14.79
N LEU A 68 -9.11 13.74 -14.00
CA LEU A 68 -8.12 14.77 -14.32
C LEU A 68 -7.28 14.44 -15.56
N LYS A 69 -7.10 13.17 -15.91
CA LYS A 69 -6.29 12.80 -17.09
C LYS A 69 -6.96 13.21 -18.38
N VAL A 70 -8.29 13.11 -18.43
CA VAL A 70 -9.08 13.54 -19.59
C VAL A 70 -9.01 15.05 -19.77
N ILE A 71 -9.14 15.82 -18.68
CA ILE A 71 -9.14 17.28 -18.79
C ILE A 71 -7.74 17.83 -19.09
N ILE A 72 -6.68 17.21 -18.57
CA ILE A 72 -5.29 17.60 -18.88
C ILE A 72 -5.00 17.43 -20.37
N SER A 73 -5.51 16.36 -20.99
CA SER A 73 -5.35 16.17 -22.44
C SER A 73 -6.03 17.28 -23.24
N GLN A 74 -7.22 17.72 -22.84
CA GLN A 74 -7.92 18.84 -23.50
C GLN A 74 -7.20 20.17 -23.26
N PHE A 75 -6.72 20.40 -22.04
CA PHE A 75 -5.97 21.59 -21.67
C PHE A 75 -4.70 21.76 -22.50
N GLN A 76 -3.94 20.68 -22.69
CA GLN A 76 -2.72 20.69 -23.51
C GLN A 76 -3.00 21.03 -24.97
N GLU A 77 -4.11 20.54 -25.53
CA GLU A 77 -4.52 20.85 -26.91
C GLU A 77 -4.95 22.32 -27.04
N SER A 78 -5.74 22.83 -26.09
CA SER A 78 -6.13 24.25 -26.06
C SER A 78 -4.92 25.18 -25.96
N LYS A 79 -3.94 24.82 -25.12
CA LYS A 79 -2.69 25.56 -24.97
C LYS A 79 -1.84 25.56 -26.25
N ARG A 80 -1.87 24.47 -27.01
CA ARG A 80 -1.22 24.40 -28.34
C ARG A 80 -1.95 25.27 -29.36
N SER A 81 -3.28 25.31 -29.30
CA SER A 81 -4.10 26.16 -30.17
C SER A 81 -3.95 27.66 -29.88
N GLY A 82 -3.47 28.03 -28.68
CA GLY A 82 -3.25 29.43 -28.29
C GLY A 82 -4.54 30.20 -27.96
N ASP A 83 -5.65 29.49 -27.74
CA ASP A 83 -6.94 30.09 -27.41
C ASP A 83 -7.08 30.22 -25.87
N MET A 84 -6.99 31.47 -25.40
CA MET A 84 -7.08 31.82 -23.97
C MET A 84 -8.48 31.60 -23.40
N ASP A 85 -9.54 31.78 -24.20
CA ASP A 85 -10.92 31.63 -23.74
C ASP A 85 -11.26 30.15 -23.57
N ALA A 86 -10.79 29.31 -24.50
CA ALA A 86 -10.89 27.85 -24.38
C ALA A 86 -10.10 27.32 -23.17
N GLU A 87 -8.92 27.89 -22.88
CA GLU A 87 -8.12 27.54 -21.71
C GLU A 87 -8.89 27.84 -20.41
N SER A 88 -9.44 29.06 -20.29
CA SER A 88 -10.23 29.49 -19.13
C SER A 88 -11.47 28.60 -18.93
N ASN A 89 -12.16 28.26 -20.01
CA ASN A 89 -13.33 27.37 -19.96
C ASN A 89 -12.96 25.95 -19.49
N ILE A 90 -11.81 25.41 -19.92
CA ILE A 90 -11.34 24.11 -19.44
C ILE A 90 -11.03 24.15 -17.94
N LEU A 91 -10.40 25.21 -17.46
CA LEU A 91 -10.13 25.38 -16.03
C LEU A 91 -11.44 25.51 -15.22
N HIS A 92 -12.43 26.22 -15.74
CA HIS A 92 -13.75 26.30 -15.11
C HIS A 92 -14.41 24.92 -15.00
N ARG A 93 -14.40 24.13 -16.08
CA ARG A 93 -14.91 22.75 -16.07
C ARG A 93 -14.17 21.84 -15.10
N MET A 94 -12.86 22.04 -14.95
CA MET A 94 -12.04 21.32 -13.96
C MET A 94 -12.52 21.63 -12.54
N HIS A 95 -12.76 22.92 -12.25
CA HIS A 95 -13.29 23.36 -10.96
C HIS A 95 -14.64 22.72 -10.64
N GLU A 96 -15.61 22.78 -11.57
CA GLU A 96 -16.94 22.16 -11.39
C GLU A 96 -16.86 20.65 -11.16
N ALA A 97 -15.98 19.97 -11.88
CA ALA A 97 -15.76 18.53 -11.71
C ALA A 97 -15.19 18.19 -10.34
N THR A 98 -14.17 18.94 -9.88
CA THR A 98 -13.58 18.75 -8.55
C THR A 98 -14.57 19.09 -7.43
N GLN A 99 -15.40 20.11 -7.61
CA GLN A 99 -16.48 20.42 -6.67
C GLN A 99 -17.48 19.26 -6.58
N SER A 100 -17.90 18.70 -7.72
CA SER A 100 -18.79 17.53 -7.76
C SER A 100 -18.19 16.29 -7.08
N MET A 101 -16.87 16.09 -7.19
CA MET A 101 -16.15 15.02 -6.47
C MET A 101 -16.02 15.29 -4.97
N SER A 102 -15.95 16.55 -4.56
CA SER A 102 -15.96 16.94 -3.16
C SER A 102 -17.33 16.69 -2.53
N ASP A 103 -18.40 17.06 -3.24
CA ASP A 103 -19.79 16.74 -2.84
C ASP A 103 -19.99 15.22 -2.75
N TYR A 104 -19.45 14.46 -3.72
CA TYR A 104 -19.48 13.00 -3.69
C TYR A 104 -18.86 12.44 -2.39
N ALA A 105 -17.70 12.96 -1.97
CA ALA A 105 -17.04 12.49 -0.76
C ALA A 105 -17.87 12.74 0.51
N LEU A 106 -18.59 13.87 0.58
CA LEU A 106 -19.52 14.17 1.68
C LEU A 106 -20.68 13.17 1.71
N VAL A 107 -21.31 12.92 0.55
CA VAL A 107 -22.42 11.98 0.44
C VAL A 107 -21.95 10.54 0.70
N GLU A 108 -20.76 10.16 0.24
CA GLU A 108 -20.17 8.84 0.51
C GLU A 108 -19.91 8.65 2.01
N HIS A 109 -19.44 9.69 2.70
CA HIS A 109 -19.24 9.65 4.15
C HIS A 109 -20.56 9.41 4.89
N SER A 110 -21.65 10.10 4.54
CA SER A 110 -22.97 9.86 5.12
C SER A 110 -23.53 8.48 4.73
N LEU A 111 -23.36 8.06 3.47
CA LEU A 111 -23.80 6.76 2.96
C LEU A 111 -23.21 5.60 3.77
N ARG A 112 -21.89 5.62 4.00
CA ARG A 112 -21.19 4.53 4.71
C ARG A 112 -21.19 4.70 6.23
N GLY A 113 -21.15 5.95 6.71
CA GLY A 113 -21.15 6.28 8.13
C GLY A 113 -22.49 6.03 8.80
N GLU A 114 -23.58 6.50 8.19
CA GLU A 114 -24.95 6.32 8.72
C GLU A 114 -25.67 5.12 8.08
N GLN A 115 -25.02 4.40 7.17
CA GLN A 115 -25.59 3.27 6.42
C GLN A 115 -26.85 3.65 5.62
N ASN A 116 -26.93 4.89 5.15
CA ASN A 116 -28.08 5.39 4.39
C ASN A 116 -27.97 5.08 2.89
N TRP A 117 -28.31 3.85 2.51
CA TRP A 117 -28.23 3.35 1.13
C TRP A 117 -29.12 4.07 0.13
N GLN A 118 -30.09 4.87 0.59
CA GLN A 118 -30.95 5.67 -0.30
C GLN A 118 -30.17 6.78 -1.02
N LEU A 119 -28.98 7.15 -0.52
CA LEU A 119 -28.09 8.14 -1.13
C LEU A 119 -27.25 7.57 -2.28
N LEU A 120 -27.28 6.26 -2.53
CA LEU A 120 -26.46 5.64 -3.58
C LEU A 120 -26.73 6.19 -5.00
N PRO A 121 -27.98 6.46 -5.42
CA PRO A 121 -28.26 7.13 -6.69
C PRO A 121 -27.67 8.55 -6.75
N LEU A 122 -27.63 9.27 -5.63
CA LEU A 122 -27.01 10.60 -5.57
C LEU A 122 -25.49 10.50 -5.77
N CYS A 123 -24.84 9.51 -5.16
CA CYS A 123 -23.42 9.21 -5.40
C CYS A 123 -23.13 8.92 -6.89
N ALA A 124 -23.99 8.12 -7.53
CA ALA A 124 -23.89 7.84 -8.97
C ALA A 124 -24.02 9.12 -9.79
N MET A 125 -25.03 9.95 -9.52
CA MET A 125 -25.25 11.21 -10.21
C MET A 125 -24.08 12.20 -10.08
N LEU A 126 -23.51 12.34 -8.87
CA LEU A 126 -22.35 13.21 -8.63
C LEU A 126 -21.10 12.72 -9.36
N THR A 127 -20.95 11.40 -9.49
CA THR A 127 -19.85 10.78 -10.25
C THR A 127 -19.99 11.05 -11.75
N ILE A 128 -21.21 10.90 -12.29
CA ILE A 128 -21.52 11.18 -13.70
C ILE A 128 -21.39 12.67 -14.01
N LYS A 129 -21.81 13.53 -13.07
CA LYS A 129 -21.68 15.00 -13.19
C LYS A 129 -20.22 15.38 -13.37
N ALA A 130 -19.30 14.88 -12.53
CA ALA A 130 -17.87 15.15 -12.70
C ALA A 130 -17.34 14.66 -14.06
N GLY A 131 -17.73 13.46 -14.48
CA GLY A 131 -17.39 12.93 -15.80
C GLY A 131 -17.92 13.79 -16.95
N HIS A 132 -19.11 14.36 -16.83
CA HIS A 132 -19.70 15.24 -17.83
C HIS A 132 -18.95 16.57 -17.96
N HIS A 133 -18.63 17.25 -16.86
CA HIS A 133 -17.87 18.50 -16.89
C HIS A 133 -16.48 18.28 -17.50
N VAL A 134 -15.83 17.17 -17.16
CA VAL A 134 -14.51 16.79 -17.69
C VAL A 134 -14.55 16.45 -19.18
N ALA A 135 -15.55 15.68 -19.61
CA ALA A 135 -15.71 15.30 -21.00
C ALA A 135 -16.06 16.50 -21.90
N GLY A 136 -16.78 17.49 -21.36
CA GLY A 136 -17.31 18.60 -22.13
C GLY A 136 -18.35 18.17 -23.17
N ASP A 137 -18.66 19.08 -24.08
CA ASP A 137 -19.77 18.90 -25.04
C ASP A 137 -19.48 17.88 -26.14
N ASN A 138 -18.22 17.65 -26.48
CA ASN A 138 -17.82 16.74 -27.55
C ASN A 138 -17.39 15.35 -27.05
N GLY A 139 -17.37 15.15 -25.74
CA GLY A 139 -16.85 13.95 -25.12
C GLY A 139 -15.33 14.04 -24.87
N GLY A 140 -14.89 13.35 -23.83
CA GLY A 140 -13.49 13.23 -23.45
C GLY A 140 -12.85 11.98 -24.02
N PHE A 141 -11.53 11.99 -24.09
CA PHE A 141 -10.74 10.80 -24.38
C PHE A 141 -9.80 10.54 -23.22
N LEU A 142 -9.87 9.33 -22.64
CA LEU A 142 -8.93 8.92 -21.62
C LEU A 142 -7.64 8.43 -22.29
N PRO A 143 -6.48 9.07 -22.04
CA PRO A 143 -5.23 8.60 -22.62
C PRO A 143 -4.85 7.26 -21.99
N GLY A 144 -4.89 6.19 -22.81
CA GLY A 144 -4.52 4.84 -22.39
C GLY A 144 -5.63 4.06 -21.68
N TYR A 145 -5.22 3.10 -20.85
CA TYR A 145 -6.13 2.28 -20.05
C TYR A 145 -6.41 2.98 -18.71
N PRO A 146 -7.64 2.92 -18.15
CA PRO A 146 -7.95 3.51 -16.86
C PRO A 146 -7.08 2.91 -15.75
N GLU A 147 -6.47 3.76 -14.93
CA GLU A 147 -5.70 3.30 -13.78
C GLU A 147 -6.63 2.99 -12.62
N PHE A 148 -6.26 1.98 -11.85
CA PHE A 148 -6.95 1.67 -10.61
C PHE A 148 -6.74 2.76 -9.55
N ALA A 149 -7.70 2.88 -8.63
CA ALA A 149 -7.67 3.82 -7.53
C ALA A 149 -6.41 3.68 -6.63
N GLY A 150 -5.41 4.54 -6.86
CA GLY A 150 -4.19 4.61 -6.03
C GLY A 150 -4.44 5.07 -4.59
N TRP A 151 -5.64 5.57 -4.29
CA TRP A 151 -6.04 6.00 -2.95
C TRP A 151 -5.98 4.86 -1.93
N LEU A 152 -6.37 3.63 -2.30
CA LEU A 152 -6.37 2.48 -1.38
C LEU A 152 -4.96 2.16 -0.85
N GLY A 153 -3.96 2.13 -1.74
CA GLY A 153 -2.57 1.91 -1.35
C GLY A 153 -2.02 3.04 -0.48
N LYS A 154 -2.39 4.29 -0.80
CA LYS A 154 -2.02 5.47 0.02
C LYS A 154 -2.69 5.45 1.39
N ASN A 155 -3.94 5.00 1.48
CA ASN A 155 -4.68 4.91 2.73
C ASN A 155 -4.08 3.83 3.66
N SER A 156 -3.73 2.66 3.12
CA SER A 156 -2.99 1.64 3.87
C SER A 156 -1.64 2.16 4.37
N SER A 157 -0.88 2.82 3.49
CA SER A 157 0.41 3.45 3.85
C SER A 157 0.24 4.51 4.94
N ARG A 158 -0.83 5.32 4.89
CA ARG A 158 -1.18 6.29 5.94
C ARG A 158 -1.46 5.58 7.27
N GLY A 159 -2.22 4.50 7.27
CA GLY A 159 -2.52 3.70 8.46
C GLY A 159 -1.24 3.16 9.12
N ARG A 160 -0.35 2.55 8.34
CA ARG A 160 0.97 2.10 8.81
C ARG A 160 1.77 3.23 9.47
N LYS A 161 1.87 4.38 8.80
CA LYS A 161 2.61 5.54 9.35
C LYS A 161 1.97 6.12 10.62
N MET A 162 0.64 6.08 10.74
CA MET A 162 -0.05 6.49 11.96
C MET A 162 0.24 5.55 13.14
N ARG A 163 0.30 4.23 12.91
CA ARG A 163 0.68 3.25 13.94
C ARG A 163 2.12 3.45 14.42
N ILE A 164 3.06 3.53 13.46
CA ILE A 164 4.48 3.82 13.75
C ILE A 164 4.62 5.12 14.57
N GLN A 165 3.88 6.16 14.22
CA GLN A 165 3.92 7.41 14.98
C GLN A 165 3.38 7.27 16.40
N GLN A 166 2.36 6.44 16.62
CA GLN A 166 1.80 6.17 17.94
C GLN A 166 2.79 5.39 18.81
N GLU A 167 3.49 4.42 18.24
CA GLU A 167 4.56 3.65 18.91
C GLU A 167 5.72 4.58 19.32
N LEU A 168 6.26 5.37 18.39
CA LEU A 168 7.30 6.37 18.70
C LEU A 168 6.83 7.39 19.74
N ARG A 169 5.57 7.80 19.69
CA ARG A 169 5.00 8.68 20.70
C ARG A 169 5.00 7.99 22.06
N HIS A 170 4.61 6.71 22.13
CA HIS A 170 4.63 5.95 23.38
C HIS A 170 6.03 5.92 24.01
N HIS A 171 7.07 5.70 23.20
CA HIS A 171 8.46 5.68 23.65
C HIS A 171 8.93 7.05 24.17
N ILE A 172 8.65 8.12 23.42
CA ILE A 172 9.11 9.47 23.74
C ILE A 172 8.30 10.13 24.87
N ASN A 173 7.07 9.66 25.14
CA ASN A 173 6.13 10.29 26.09
C ASN A 173 6.69 10.38 27.52
N TYR A 174 7.64 9.52 27.89
CA TYR A 174 8.30 9.59 29.21
C TYR A 174 9.09 10.90 29.40
N ARG A 175 9.62 11.49 28.32
CA ARG A 175 10.42 12.72 28.35
C ARG A 175 9.72 13.95 27.81
N SER A 176 8.81 13.77 26.86
CA SER A 176 8.17 14.86 26.15
C SER A 176 6.66 14.71 26.19
N SER A 177 5.96 15.78 26.58
CA SER A 177 4.50 15.86 26.59
C SER A 177 3.92 16.28 25.23
N ALA A 178 4.62 15.98 24.12
CA ALA A 178 4.23 16.46 22.80
C ALA A 178 2.99 15.75 22.25
N ASP A 179 2.14 16.52 21.56
CA ASP A 179 1.08 15.94 20.73
C ASP A 179 1.67 15.19 19.53
N SER A 180 0.93 14.24 18.98
CA SER A 180 1.32 13.48 17.80
C SER A 180 1.75 14.40 16.65
N LEU A 181 0.99 15.48 16.39
CA LEU A 181 1.31 16.42 15.32
C LEU A 181 2.61 17.20 15.62
N GLU A 182 2.79 17.65 16.86
CA GLU A 182 4.00 18.37 17.26
C GLU A 182 5.23 17.48 17.21
N LEU A 183 5.11 16.22 17.64
CA LEU A 183 6.16 15.22 17.56
C LEU A 183 6.64 15.03 16.12
N ARG A 184 5.70 14.93 15.17
CA ARG A 184 5.99 14.76 13.74
C ARG A 184 6.65 15.99 13.12
N LEU A 185 6.15 17.19 13.43
CA LEU A 185 6.59 18.42 12.75
C LEU A 185 7.85 19.04 13.38
N ARG A 186 8.07 18.89 14.69
CA ARG A 186 9.16 19.54 15.42
C ARG A 186 10.20 18.56 15.94
N TYR A 187 9.78 17.52 16.64
CA TYR A 187 10.71 16.61 17.32
C TYR A 187 11.42 15.67 16.36
N PHE A 188 10.70 14.97 15.47
CA PHE A 188 11.33 14.02 14.55
C PHE A 188 12.38 14.64 13.63
N PRO A 189 12.14 15.82 12.99
CA PRO A 189 13.19 16.45 12.18
C PRO A 189 14.44 16.81 12.99
N ALA A 190 14.26 17.34 14.21
CA ALA A 190 15.36 17.75 15.07
C ALA A 190 16.15 16.55 15.64
N LEU A 191 15.45 15.53 16.14
CA LEU A 191 16.05 14.29 16.61
C LEU A 191 16.81 13.60 15.48
N ARG A 192 16.24 13.57 14.27
CA ARG A 192 16.89 12.94 13.12
C ARG A 192 18.17 13.67 12.74
N GLN A 193 18.13 15.01 12.71
CA GLN A 193 19.32 15.81 12.43
C GLN A 193 20.42 15.57 13.47
N LYS A 194 20.05 15.49 14.75
CA LYS A 194 20.97 15.14 15.85
C LYS A 194 21.58 13.74 15.64
N PHE A 195 20.77 12.71 15.44
CA PHE A 195 21.26 11.35 15.21
C PHE A 195 22.15 11.22 13.97
N LEU A 196 21.76 11.86 12.86
CA LEU A 196 22.59 11.89 11.66
C LEU A 196 23.91 12.62 11.92
N SER A 197 23.90 13.74 12.64
CA SER A 197 25.14 14.47 12.97
C SER A 197 26.11 13.63 13.80
N LEU A 198 25.61 12.84 14.76
CA LEU A 198 26.43 11.95 15.58
C LEU A 198 26.96 10.74 14.80
N MET A 199 26.13 10.20 13.90
CA MET A 199 26.46 8.98 13.14
C MET A 199 27.26 9.26 11.87
N MET A 200 27.20 10.46 11.30
CA MET A 200 27.89 10.85 10.06
C MET A 200 29.09 11.77 10.27
N ASP A 201 29.50 12.03 11.51
CA ASP A 201 30.67 12.86 11.79
C ASP A 201 31.94 12.32 11.11
N GLU A 202 32.77 13.24 10.61
CA GLU A 202 34.02 12.96 9.89
C GLU A 202 35.08 12.36 10.83
N ALA A 203 35.05 12.72 12.11
CA ALA A 203 35.97 12.21 13.14
C ALA A 203 35.76 10.72 13.48
N GLY A 204 34.60 10.15 13.14
CA GLY A 204 34.22 8.77 13.43
C GLY A 204 32.76 8.67 13.91
N PRO A 205 32.19 7.46 13.99
CA PRO A 205 30.83 7.30 14.50
C PRO A 205 30.82 7.47 16.04
N HIS A 206 30.13 8.50 16.55
CA HIS A 206 29.92 8.71 18.00
C HIS A 206 28.80 7.80 18.51
N THR A 207 29.05 6.50 18.50
CA THR A 207 28.07 5.46 18.85
C THR A 207 27.61 5.55 20.29
N SER A 208 28.51 5.86 21.23
CA SER A 208 28.18 6.01 22.65
C SER A 208 27.22 7.17 22.92
N ASP A 209 27.45 8.32 22.28
CA ASP A 209 26.59 9.50 22.40
C ASP A 209 25.22 9.26 21.75
N THR A 210 25.21 8.56 20.61
CA THR A 210 23.98 8.15 19.92
C THR A 210 23.12 7.26 20.81
N ILE A 211 23.73 6.25 21.43
CA ILE A 211 23.05 5.32 22.35
C ILE A 211 22.55 6.05 23.60
N SER A 212 23.36 6.95 24.16
CA SER A 212 22.97 7.76 25.32
C SER A 212 21.74 8.63 25.01
N LEU A 213 21.68 9.23 23.82
CA LEU A 213 20.54 10.01 23.35
C LEU A 213 19.31 9.11 23.12
N MET A 214 19.48 7.90 22.60
CA MET A 214 18.38 6.93 22.47
C MET A 214 17.80 6.55 23.83
N ASP A 215 18.66 6.21 24.82
CA ASP A 215 18.25 5.88 26.19
C ASP A 215 17.68 7.08 26.96
N GLU A 216 18.00 8.31 26.55
CA GLU A 216 17.39 9.50 27.11
C GLU A 216 15.91 9.58 26.72
N TYR A 217 15.61 9.38 25.42
CA TYR A 217 14.28 9.46 24.83
C TYR A 217 13.50 8.14 24.82
N GLY A 218 14.10 7.03 25.30
CA GLY A 218 13.48 5.72 25.33
C GLY A 218 13.30 5.07 23.96
N LEU A 219 14.08 5.48 22.96
CA LEU A 219 13.96 5.01 21.57
C LEU A 219 14.63 3.67 21.37
N ASP A 220 13.99 2.83 20.55
CA ASP A 220 14.57 1.56 20.12
C ASP A 220 15.47 1.70 18.90
N ARG A 221 16.24 0.64 18.65
CA ARG A 221 17.05 0.52 17.43
C ARG A 221 16.18 0.65 16.17
N ASP A 222 15.02 0.00 16.16
CA ASP A 222 14.14 -0.03 14.99
C ASP A 222 13.50 1.35 14.77
N ASP A 223 13.24 2.09 15.85
CA ASP A 223 12.79 3.48 15.75
C ASP A 223 13.77 4.34 14.97
N LEU A 224 15.05 4.21 15.30
CA LEU A 224 16.11 5.01 14.69
C LEU A 224 16.34 4.65 13.22
N PHE A 225 16.46 3.35 12.88
CA PHE A 225 16.86 2.93 11.54
C PHE A 225 15.70 2.76 10.55
N GLU A 226 14.51 2.41 11.03
CA GLU A 226 13.36 2.10 10.16
C GLU A 226 12.27 3.16 10.27
N ASN A 227 11.88 3.53 11.50
CA ASN A 227 10.71 4.38 11.70
C ASN A 227 11.00 5.87 11.42
N MET A 228 12.16 6.40 11.80
CA MET A 228 12.48 7.82 11.56
C MET A 228 12.59 8.20 10.07
N ASP A 229 12.99 7.26 9.21
CA ASP A 229 13.10 7.50 7.77
C ASP A 229 11.72 7.53 7.06
N GLU A 230 10.68 6.94 7.66
CA GLU A 230 9.31 6.91 7.11
C GLU A 230 8.60 8.28 7.16
N PHE A 231 9.03 9.18 8.05
CA PHE A 231 8.46 10.53 8.21
C PHE A 231 9.15 11.60 7.34
N LEU A 232 10.06 11.18 6.46
CA LEU A 232 10.76 12.07 5.56
C LEU A 232 9.86 12.55 4.42
N LEU A 233 9.77 13.87 4.23
CA LEU A 233 9.04 14.45 3.10
C LEU A 233 9.92 14.65 1.85
N ASP A 234 11.23 14.85 2.05
CA ASP A 234 12.19 15.08 0.96
C ASP A 234 12.80 13.75 0.47
N PRO A 235 12.54 13.33 -0.78
CA PRO A 235 13.13 12.11 -1.33
C PRO A 235 14.66 12.15 -1.46
N LYS A 236 15.28 13.35 -1.44
CA LYS A 236 16.74 13.53 -1.55
C LYS A 236 17.45 13.58 -0.20
N ALA A 237 16.73 13.64 0.91
CA ALA A 237 17.34 13.75 2.21
C ALA A 237 18.05 12.45 2.63
N ILE A 238 19.14 12.60 3.41
CA ILE A 238 20.05 11.51 3.74
C ILE A 238 19.39 10.48 4.67
N LYS A 239 19.15 9.27 4.20
CA LYS A 239 18.52 8.21 5.00
C LYS A 239 19.52 7.52 5.91
N PHE A 240 19.05 6.95 7.02
CA PHE A 240 19.88 6.06 7.85
C PHE A 240 20.28 4.80 7.08
N THR A 241 19.54 4.44 6.03
CA THR A 241 19.94 3.38 5.09
C THR A 241 21.25 3.69 4.36
N ASN A 242 21.56 4.96 4.09
CA ASN A 242 22.79 5.39 3.42
C ASN A 242 24.04 5.35 4.32
N LEU A 243 23.89 5.06 5.63
CA LEU A 243 25.04 4.89 6.52
C LEU A 243 25.88 3.68 6.09
N ASP A 244 27.21 3.84 6.17
CA ASP A 244 28.16 2.78 5.89
C ASP A 244 27.93 1.56 6.80
N SER A 245 28.06 0.37 6.23
CA SER A 245 27.86 -0.91 6.93
C SER A 245 28.79 -1.03 8.13
N LYS A 246 29.99 -0.46 8.09
CA LYS A 246 30.93 -0.43 9.22
C LYS A 246 30.38 0.35 10.40
N ARG A 247 29.74 1.51 10.14
CA ARG A 247 29.14 2.36 11.18
C ARG A 247 27.93 1.69 11.82
N LYS A 248 27.07 1.03 11.02
CA LYS A 248 25.94 0.23 11.53
C LYS A 248 26.38 -0.96 12.39
N ALA A 249 27.45 -1.66 11.96
CA ALA A 249 28.01 -2.79 12.70
C ALA A 249 28.64 -2.33 14.03
N ALA A 250 29.33 -1.19 14.05
CA ALA A 250 29.87 -0.60 15.28
C ALA A 250 28.75 -0.24 16.26
N PHE A 251 27.69 0.42 15.79
CA PHE A 251 26.51 0.74 16.59
C PHE A 251 25.88 -0.51 17.21
N THR A 252 25.62 -1.54 16.39
CA THR A 252 24.95 -2.78 16.85
C THR A 252 25.79 -3.51 17.91
N ARG A 253 27.12 -3.52 17.77
CA ARG A 253 28.03 -4.15 18.75
C ARG A 253 28.07 -3.40 20.08
N GLU A 254 27.90 -2.09 20.07
CA GLU A 254 27.86 -1.29 21.30
C GLU A 254 26.49 -1.35 21.97
N TYR A 255 25.42 -1.28 21.17
CA TYR A 255 24.04 -1.45 21.64
C TYR A 255 23.83 -2.82 22.33
N ASN A 256 24.38 -3.91 21.80
CA ASN A 256 24.22 -5.23 22.44
C ASN A 256 25.06 -5.40 23.72
N LYS A 257 25.99 -4.49 24.04
CA LYS A 257 26.77 -4.54 25.29
C LYS A 257 26.06 -3.83 26.45
N GLY A 258 25.15 -2.92 26.15
CA GLY A 258 24.39 -2.16 27.15
C GLY A 258 23.08 -2.85 27.54
N ILE A 259 22.59 -2.52 28.74
CA ILE A 259 21.18 -2.75 29.10
C ILE A 259 20.46 -1.44 28.81
N HIS A 260 19.67 -1.41 27.75
CA HIS A 260 18.97 -0.20 27.29
C HIS A 260 17.60 -0.06 27.94
N LYS A 261 17.16 1.18 28.18
CA LYS A 261 15.87 1.43 28.85
C LYS A 261 14.68 0.96 28.01
N SER A 262 14.81 1.00 26.69
CA SER A 262 13.80 0.48 25.78
C SER A 262 13.64 -1.04 25.93
N GLN A 263 14.74 -1.78 26.14
CA GLN A 263 14.71 -3.22 26.47
C GLN A 263 14.13 -3.49 27.87
N ALA A 264 14.33 -2.58 28.83
CA ALA A 264 13.77 -2.69 30.18
C ALA A 264 12.23 -2.54 30.20
N LEU A 265 11.69 -1.66 29.34
CA LEU A 265 10.23 -1.49 29.17
C LEU A 265 9.57 -2.74 28.57
N VAL A 266 10.24 -3.41 27.62
CA VAL A 266 9.77 -4.70 27.05
C VAL A 266 9.77 -5.83 28.09
N ILE A 267 10.74 -5.82 29.02
CA ILE A 267 10.81 -6.78 30.12
C ILE A 267 9.71 -6.49 31.17
N GLU A 268 9.41 -5.23 31.45
CA GLU A 268 8.35 -4.81 32.38
C GLU A 268 6.94 -5.06 31.80
N GLN A 269 6.76 -4.97 30.48
CA GLN A 269 5.52 -5.30 29.77
C GLN A 269 5.31 -6.80 29.50
N GLY A 270 6.14 -7.68 30.08
CA GLY A 270 5.92 -9.14 30.03
C GLY A 270 6.35 -9.84 28.75
N GLY A 271 7.00 -9.15 27.81
CA GLY A 271 7.54 -9.74 26.57
C GLY A 271 8.88 -10.47 26.75
N GLY A 272 9.52 -10.33 27.90
CA GLY A 272 10.75 -11.04 28.22
C GLY A 272 10.48 -12.48 28.65
N LYS A 273 10.84 -13.46 27.82
CA LYS A 273 10.97 -14.87 28.24
C LYS A 273 11.84 -14.91 29.50
N SER A 274 11.18 -15.10 30.64
CA SER A 274 11.79 -15.17 31.96
C SER A 274 12.63 -16.44 32.06
N ALA A 275 13.92 -16.34 31.76
CA ALA A 275 14.88 -17.39 32.11
C ALA A 275 15.25 -17.23 33.60
N PRO A 276 15.04 -18.25 34.46
CA PRO A 276 15.31 -18.12 35.88
C PRO A 276 16.81 -18.13 36.13
N ASN A 277 17.23 -17.13 36.90
CA ASN A 277 18.58 -16.87 37.35
C ASN A 277 19.20 -18.10 38.06
N LYS A 278 20.29 -18.68 37.54
CA LYS A 278 21.15 -19.61 38.30
C LYS A 278 22.64 -19.32 38.09
N LYS A 279 23.31 -19.14 39.23
CA LYS A 279 24.70 -18.71 39.45
C LYS A 279 25.78 -19.53 38.72
N LYS A 280 26.81 -18.81 38.24
CA LYS A 280 28.26 -19.14 38.11
C LYS A 280 28.69 -20.45 37.41
N LYS A 281 29.29 -20.32 36.22
CA LYS A 281 30.69 -20.74 35.93
C LYS A 281 31.16 -20.28 34.53
N SER A 282 32.47 -20.22 34.40
CA SER A 282 33.34 -19.58 33.41
C SER A 282 33.59 -20.38 32.12
N VAL A 283 34.02 -19.66 31.05
CA VAL A 283 34.69 -20.13 29.79
C VAL A 283 33.75 -20.90 28.84
N SER A 284 33.64 -20.68 27.52
CA SER A 284 34.58 -20.28 26.46
C SER A 284 33.83 -19.63 25.29
N THR A 285 34.57 -18.81 24.54
CA THR A 285 34.33 -18.44 23.14
C THR A 285 34.16 -19.67 22.26
N GLU A 286 33.10 -19.74 21.47
CA GLU A 286 33.07 -20.38 20.15
C GLU A 286 31.84 -19.91 19.38
N GLU A 287 32.09 -19.52 18.14
CA GLU A 287 31.13 -19.00 17.17
C GLU A 287 30.18 -20.10 16.66
N LEU A 288 29.12 -19.62 16.00
CA LEU A 288 28.20 -20.30 15.07
C LEU A 288 27.01 -21.01 15.73
N ASP A 289 25.79 -20.51 15.50
CA ASP A 289 25.08 -20.97 14.30
C ASP A 289 23.94 -20.03 13.89
N VAL A 290 23.68 -20.04 12.60
CA VAL A 290 22.62 -19.35 11.86
C VAL A 290 21.28 -19.97 12.24
N VAL A 291 20.31 -19.15 12.65
CA VAL A 291 18.89 -19.52 12.58
C VAL A 291 18.13 -18.39 11.90
N ASN A 292 17.91 -18.61 10.62
CA ASN A 292 16.73 -18.18 9.89
C ASN A 292 15.53 -18.88 10.55
N ASP A 293 14.55 -18.12 11.03
CA ASP A 293 13.18 -18.60 11.17
C ASP A 293 12.21 -17.44 10.95
N ASP A 294 11.76 -17.41 9.70
CA ASP A 294 10.44 -16.99 9.25
C ASP A 294 9.36 -17.71 10.08
N VAL A 295 8.77 -17.01 11.03
CA VAL A 295 7.44 -17.34 11.56
C VAL A 295 6.71 -16.03 11.82
N GLY A 296 5.75 -15.72 10.95
CA GLY A 296 4.73 -14.72 11.22
C GLY A 296 3.87 -15.17 12.40
N GLU A 297 3.77 -14.32 13.41
CA GLU A 297 2.73 -14.41 14.44
C GLU A 297 1.64 -13.41 14.09
N ASP A 298 0.57 -13.94 13.48
CA ASP A 298 -0.77 -13.38 13.54
C ASP A 298 -1.22 -13.37 15.00
N ASN A 299 -1.58 -12.20 15.52
CA ASN A 299 -2.42 -12.07 16.70
C ASN A 299 -3.74 -11.45 16.27
N ASP A 300 -4.67 -12.34 15.90
CA ASP A 300 -6.10 -12.09 15.96
C ASP A 300 -6.55 -12.33 17.41
N GLU A 301 -7.08 -11.30 18.07
CA GLU A 301 -7.92 -11.49 19.26
C GLU A 301 -9.38 -11.57 18.81
N ASP A 302 -9.99 -12.71 19.14
CA ASP A 302 -11.38 -13.11 18.92
C ASP A 302 -12.39 -12.21 19.67
N ASP A 303 -13.55 -12.01 19.04
CA ASP A 303 -14.85 -12.06 19.72
C ASP A 303 -15.93 -12.46 18.68
N ASP A 304 -16.38 -13.72 18.71
CA ASP A 304 -17.79 -14.09 18.87
C ASP A 304 -18.01 -15.60 18.66
N ASP A 305 -18.77 -16.18 19.59
CA ASP A 305 -19.21 -17.57 19.72
C ASP A 305 -20.02 -18.10 18.51
N ASP A 306 -19.58 -19.21 17.92
CA ASP A 306 -20.35 -20.47 17.74
C ASP A 306 -19.55 -21.44 16.82
N ASP A 307 -19.81 -22.75 16.91
CA ASP A 307 -19.33 -23.83 16.00
C ASP A 307 -18.13 -24.73 16.40
N LYS A 308 -17.98 -25.08 17.69
CA LYS A 308 -16.96 -26.05 18.15
C LYS A 308 -17.29 -27.55 18.01
N VAL A 309 -18.19 -27.98 17.12
CA VAL A 309 -18.59 -29.40 17.03
C VAL A 309 -18.15 -30.17 15.78
N ASN A 310 -17.65 -29.53 14.71
CA ASN A 310 -17.44 -30.23 13.43
C ASN A 310 -15.98 -30.47 13.00
N GLU A 311 -14.98 -30.00 13.75
CA GLU A 311 -13.57 -30.10 13.29
C GLU A 311 -12.84 -31.39 13.73
N LYS A 312 -13.35 -32.09 14.75
CA LYS A 312 -12.70 -33.33 15.25
C LYS A 312 -12.96 -34.56 14.37
N MET A 313 -14.06 -34.58 13.60
CA MET A 313 -14.38 -35.73 12.72
C MET A 313 -13.59 -35.72 11.39
N VAL A 314 -13.11 -34.57 10.93
CA VAL A 314 -12.39 -34.46 9.64
C VAL A 314 -10.90 -34.83 9.78
N LYS A 315 -10.29 -34.53 10.94
CA LYS A 315 -8.86 -34.84 11.20
C LYS A 315 -8.59 -36.33 11.45
N GLU A 316 -9.59 -37.14 11.82
CA GLU A 316 -9.45 -38.60 12.00
C GLU A 316 -9.56 -39.40 10.69
N MET A 317 -10.26 -38.87 9.68
CA MET A 317 -10.44 -39.53 8.38
C MET A 317 -9.19 -39.48 7.47
N PHE A 318 -8.31 -38.47 7.67
CA PHE A 318 -7.09 -38.30 6.86
C PHE A 318 -5.85 -39.06 7.36
N LYS A 319 -5.87 -39.62 8.59
CA LYS A 319 -4.72 -40.37 9.15
C LYS A 319 -4.73 -41.88 8.86
N LYS A 320 -5.73 -42.41 8.15
CA LYS A 320 -5.93 -43.87 8.00
C LYS A 320 -5.67 -44.45 6.60
N LYS A 321 -5.07 -43.70 5.67
CA LYS A 321 -4.68 -44.21 4.33
C LYS A 321 -3.17 -44.03 4.05
N SER A 322 -2.33 -44.80 4.74
CA SER A 322 -1.02 -45.18 4.19
C SER A 322 -0.50 -46.48 4.83
N LYS A 323 -0.79 -47.64 4.22
CA LYS A 323 0.01 -48.86 4.40
C LYS A 323 -0.24 -49.91 3.30
N ARG A 324 0.89 -50.40 2.75
CA ARG A 324 1.11 -51.48 1.75
C ARG A 324 0.89 -51.06 0.28
N VAL A 325 1.81 -51.31 -0.66
CA VAL A 325 2.46 -52.60 -1.00
C VAL A 325 3.91 -52.45 -1.56
N VAL A 326 4.81 -53.26 -0.97
CA VAL A 326 6.02 -54.02 -1.38
C VAL A 326 6.67 -53.89 -2.80
N LYS A 327 8.03 -53.86 -2.82
CA LYS A 327 9.02 -53.91 -3.96
C LYS A 327 9.12 -55.31 -4.66
N PRO A 328 9.78 -55.46 -5.85
CA PRO A 328 11.26 -55.68 -5.98
C PRO A 328 11.88 -55.00 -7.26
N LYS A 329 13.11 -54.46 -7.31
CA LYS A 329 14.51 -54.96 -7.23
C LYS A 329 15.15 -55.34 -8.61
N GLY A 330 16.21 -54.63 -9.01
CA GLY A 330 17.20 -54.97 -10.07
C GLY A 330 17.80 -53.69 -10.69
N LYS A 331 19.06 -53.22 -10.56
CA LYS A 331 20.45 -53.74 -10.45
C LYS A 331 21.22 -53.63 -11.80
N LYS A 332 22.08 -52.60 -11.94
CA LYS A 332 23.43 -52.56 -12.61
C LYS A 332 23.90 -51.10 -12.70
N GLU A 333 24.85 -50.65 -11.87
CA GLU A 333 26.32 -50.59 -12.09
C GLU A 333 26.76 -49.61 -13.20
N LYS A 334 27.44 -48.51 -12.82
CA LYS A 334 28.90 -48.26 -12.92
C LYS A 334 29.38 -48.26 -14.39
N ARG A 335 30.14 -47.31 -14.94
CA ARG A 335 31.25 -46.55 -14.35
C ARG A 335 31.79 -45.55 -15.42
N SER A 336 32.07 -44.33 -14.98
CA SER A 336 33.35 -43.61 -15.15
C SER A 336 34.00 -43.34 -16.53
N ASN A 337 34.10 -42.02 -16.78
CA ASN A 337 35.34 -41.25 -16.99
C ASN A 337 36.07 -41.31 -18.35
N GLY A 338 36.44 -40.13 -18.89
CA GLY A 338 37.60 -40.04 -19.80
C GLY A 338 37.54 -39.11 -21.03
N LYS A 339 37.49 -37.79 -20.81
CA LYS A 339 38.54 -36.81 -21.24
C LYS A 339 39.11 -36.88 -22.70
N LYS A 340 38.84 -35.83 -23.51
CA LYS A 340 39.80 -35.01 -24.33
C LYS A 340 39.00 -34.15 -25.35
N LYS A 341 39.01 -32.80 -25.27
CA LYS A 341 39.98 -31.83 -25.83
C LYS A 341 40.16 -31.91 -27.37
N GLN A 342 39.61 -30.92 -28.07
CA GLN A 342 40.15 -30.11 -29.19
C GLN A 342 38.95 -29.30 -29.75
N GLY A 343 38.93 -27.98 -29.93
CA GLY A 343 40.00 -27.00 -30.03
C GLY A 343 40.29 -26.65 -31.49
N SER A 344 39.53 -25.69 -32.04
CA SER A 344 39.86 -24.81 -33.18
C SER A 344 40.04 -25.45 -34.57
N VAL A 345 39.32 -24.94 -35.58
CA VAL A 345 39.87 -24.28 -36.78
C VAL A 345 38.73 -23.60 -37.56
N ARG A 346 39.13 -22.51 -38.21
CA ARG A 346 38.43 -21.37 -38.82
C ARG A 346 38.25 -21.60 -40.35
N GLN A 347 37.52 -20.68 -40.98
CA GLN A 347 37.20 -20.51 -42.43
C GLN A 347 35.84 -21.12 -42.81
N LYS A 348 34.92 -20.41 -43.46
CA LYS A 348 35.01 -19.21 -44.29
C LYS A 348 33.67 -18.47 -44.25
#